data_AF-A0A3P3QG81-F1
#
_entry.id   AF-A0A3P3QG81-F1
#
_cell.length_a   1.000
_cell.length_b   1.000
_cell.length_c   1.000
_cell.angle_alpha   90.00
_cell.angle_beta   90.00
_cell.angle_gamma   90.00
#
_symmetry.space_group_name_H-M   'P 1'
#
loop_
_entity.id
_entity.type
_entity.pdbx_description
1 polymer ?
#
loop_
_entity_poly.entity_id
_entity_poly.type
_entity_poly.pdbx_seq_one_letter_code
_entity_poly.pdbx_strand_id
1 'polypeptide(L)'
;MTEQKVNSSSTPKPYHSELSAFWWLKHRYYLLYMLREATVLPLLFFLGCLMYGLYSLSQSEQHWLGFVAFMQQGWVIALNLLAFVASLFHAKTFFELFPRVMPLAPAALMIAGQWLATLGVATVLFLMLGAG
;
A
#
# COMPACT_ATOMS: atom_id res chain seq x y z
N MET A 1 -58.60 45.12 14.16
CA MET A 1 -58.27 43.77 13.63
C MET A 1 -56.76 43.69 13.46
N THR A 2 -56.08 43.16 14.47
CA THR A 2 -54.64 42.94 14.45
C THR A 2 -54.40 41.50 14.84
N GLU A 3 -54.09 40.64 13.87
CA GLU A 3 -53.57 39.29 14.06
C GLU A 3 -53.00 38.82 12.71
N GLN A 4 -51.90 38.10 12.61
CA GLN A 4 -50.76 37.84 13.48
C GLN A 4 -49.75 37.21 12.51
N LYS A 5 -48.53 37.75 12.37
CA LYS A 5 -47.52 37.16 11.49
C LYS A 5 -47.08 35.82 12.10
N VAL A 6 -47.57 34.70 11.58
CA VAL A 6 -47.13 33.36 11.98
C VAL A 6 -45.63 33.27 11.74
N ASN A 7 -44.85 33.29 12.83
CA ASN A 7 -43.41 33.14 12.79
C ASN A 7 -43.12 31.65 12.55
N SER A 8 -42.93 31.27 11.29
CA SER A 8 -42.72 29.89 10.90
C SER A 8 -41.37 29.39 11.42
N SER A 9 -41.47 28.64 12.52
CA SER A 9 -40.65 27.49 12.92
C SER A 9 -39.13 27.67 12.98
N SER A 10 -38.64 27.73 14.21
CA SER A 10 -37.27 27.39 14.60
C SER A 10 -36.95 25.92 14.27
N THR A 11 -36.51 25.63 13.05
CA THR A 11 -35.86 24.34 12.75
C THR A 11 -34.48 24.31 13.41
N PRO A 12 -34.14 23.29 14.22
CA PRO A 12 -32.79 23.16 14.77
C PRO A 12 -31.77 23.08 13.63
N LYS A 13 -30.72 23.90 13.69
CA LYS A 13 -29.63 23.79 12.72
C LYS A 13 -28.97 22.41 12.89
N PRO A 14 -28.82 21.61 11.81
CA PRO A 14 -28.11 20.34 11.87
C PRO A 14 -26.69 20.57 12.38
N TYR A 15 -26.27 19.78 13.37
CA TYR A 15 -24.89 19.82 13.85
C TYR A 15 -23.98 19.14 12.81
N HIS A 16 -22.97 19.88 12.34
CA HIS A 16 -21.91 19.36 11.48
C HIS A 16 -20.66 19.15 12.34
N SER A 17 -20.21 17.90 12.48
CA SER A 17 -18.95 17.61 13.16
C SER A 17 -17.77 17.99 12.25
N GLU A 18 -16.86 18.83 12.73
CA GLU A 18 -15.62 19.13 12.02
C GLU A 18 -14.64 17.94 12.10
N LEU A 19 -14.20 17.45 10.95
CA LEU A 19 -13.18 16.40 10.86
C LEU A 19 -11.79 17.04 10.81
N SER A 20 -11.01 16.86 11.88
CA SER A 20 -9.61 17.27 11.94
C SER A 20 -8.75 16.50 10.93
N ALA A 21 -7.72 17.10 10.32
CA ALA A 21 -6.77 16.41 9.42
C ALA A 21 -6.10 15.17 10.06
N PHE A 22 -5.94 15.17 11.38
CA PHE A 22 -5.38 14.07 12.18
C PHE A 22 -6.43 13.07 12.68
N TRP A 23 -7.62 13.03 12.07
CA TRP A 23 -8.71 12.12 12.48
C TRP A 23 -8.27 10.66 12.51
N TRP A 24 -7.36 10.27 11.61
CA TRP A 24 -6.90 8.90 11.44
C TRP A 24 -6.02 8.41 12.58
N LEU A 25 -5.39 9.32 13.35
CA LEU A 25 -4.59 8.98 14.53
C LEU A 25 -5.46 8.57 15.74
N LYS A 26 -6.78 8.84 15.69
CA LYS A 26 -7.67 8.61 16.83
C LYS A 26 -7.96 7.13 17.09
N HIS A 27 -7.94 6.29 16.05
CA HIS A 27 -8.26 4.87 16.19
C HIS A 27 -7.29 3.99 15.39
N ARG A 28 -6.90 2.87 15.99
CA ARG A 28 -6.01 1.87 15.38
C ARG A 28 -6.50 1.39 14.00
N TYR A 29 -7.81 1.27 13.80
CA TYR A 29 -8.38 0.86 12.52
C TYR A 29 -8.08 1.89 11.41
N TYR A 30 -8.24 3.17 11.71
CA TYR A 30 -7.93 4.25 10.76
C TYR A 30 -6.43 4.39 10.52
N LEU A 31 -5.60 4.17 11.55
CA LEU A 31 -4.15 4.08 11.38
C LEU A 31 -3.74 2.97 10.41
N LEU A 32 -4.26 1.75 10.59
CA LEU A 32 -3.94 0.62 9.71
C LEU A 32 -4.46 0.84 8.29
N TYR A 33 -5.62 1.47 8.13
CA TYR A 33 -6.14 1.89 6.84
C TYR A 33 -5.20 2.89 6.15
N MET A 34 -4.81 3.98 6.83
CA MET A 34 -3.89 4.97 6.26
C MET A 34 -2.52 4.36 5.97
N LEU A 35 -2.03 3.46 6.83
CA LEU A 35 -0.77 2.76 6.62
C LEU A 35 -0.83 1.86 5.38
N ARG A 36 -1.98 1.22 5.12
CA ARG A 36 -2.19 0.41 3.92
C ARG A 36 -2.09 1.26 2.67
N GLU A 37 -2.78 2.40 2.63
CA GLU A 37 -2.68 3.34 1.51
C GLU A 37 -1.25 3.90 1.36
N ALA A 38 -0.57 4.16 2.48
CA ALA A 38 0.80 4.66 2.50
C ALA A 38 1.85 3.68 1.93
N THR A 39 1.53 2.38 1.82
CA THR A 39 2.44 1.40 1.17
C THR A 39 2.80 1.78 -0.26
N VAL A 40 1.99 2.61 -0.93
CA VAL A 40 2.28 3.10 -2.30
C VAL A 40 3.57 3.92 -2.37
N LEU A 41 3.96 4.63 -1.31
CA LEU A 41 5.13 5.51 -1.32
C LEU A 41 6.45 4.73 -1.51
N PRO A 42 6.79 3.74 -0.66
CA PRO A 42 8.00 2.96 -0.87
C PRO A 42 7.93 2.08 -2.12
N LEU A 43 6.73 1.62 -2.52
CA LEU A 43 6.55 0.85 -3.75
C LEU A 43 6.81 1.69 -5.01
N LEU A 44 6.38 2.96 -5.05
CA LEU A 44 6.68 3.88 -6.14
C LEU A 44 8.17 4.18 -6.24
N PHE A 45 8.85 4.35 -5.10
CA PHE A 45 10.30 4.49 -5.07
C PHE A 45 10.99 3.25 -5.66
N PHE A 46 10.58 2.05 -5.23
CA PHE A 46 11.10 0.80 -5.76
C PHE A 46 10.85 0.67 -7.27
N LEU A 47 9.65 1.01 -7.74
CA LEU A 47 9.33 1.03 -9.17
C LEU A 47 10.22 2.01 -9.94
N GLY A 48 10.46 3.21 -9.39
CA GLY A 48 11.39 4.18 -9.97
C GLY A 48 12.82 3.62 -10.09
N CYS A 49 13.29 2.91 -9.06
CA CYS A 49 14.59 2.22 -9.10
C CYS A 49 14.64 1.15 -10.19
N LEU A 50 13.56 0.36 -10.37
CA LEU A 50 13.49 -0.64 -11.44
C LEU A 50 13.48 0.00 -12.83
N MET A 51 12.72 1.09 -13.03
CA MET A 51 12.71 1.82 -14.30
C MET A 51 14.07 2.43 -14.64
N TYR A 52 14.72 3.04 -13.65
CA TYR A 52 16.06 3.59 -13.83
C TYR A 52 17.13 2.50 -14.02
N GLY A 53 17.00 1.36 -13.33
CA GLY A 53 17.86 0.20 -13.54
C GLY A 53 17.72 -0.38 -14.95
N LEU A 54 16.49 -0.51 -15.44
CA LEU A 54 16.22 -0.95 -16.82
C LEU A 54 16.77 0.04 -17.85
N TYR A 55 16.61 1.34 -17.63
CA TYR A 55 17.21 2.38 -18.47
C TYR A 55 18.74 2.30 -18.45
N SER A 56 19.36 2.13 -17.27
CA SER A 56 20.81 2.05 -17.15
C SER A 56 21.38 0.82 -17.85
N LEU A 57 20.65 -0.30 -17.81
CA LEU A 57 20.99 -1.54 -18.50
C LEU A 57 20.97 -1.37 -20.03
N SER A 58 20.11 -0.51 -20.58
CA SER A 58 20.00 -0.28 -22.02
C SER A 58 21.06 0.68 -22.58
N GLN A 59 21.91 1.29 -21.74
CA GLN A 59 22.85 2.33 -22.16
C GLN A 59 24.27 1.80 -22.30
N SER A 60 25.04 1.80 -21.21
CA SER A 60 26.44 1.40 -21.19
C SER A 60 26.79 0.78 -19.84
N GLU A 61 27.88 0.02 -19.81
CA GLU A 61 28.40 -0.59 -18.57
C GLU A 61 28.64 0.48 -17.49
N GLN A 62 29.15 1.66 -17.86
CA GLN A 62 29.39 2.75 -16.93
C GLN A 62 28.10 3.25 -16.25
N HIS A 63 26.99 3.34 -16.99
CA HIS A 63 25.69 3.72 -16.41
C HIS A 63 25.16 2.64 -15.46
N TRP A 64 25.31 1.36 -15.84
CA TRP A 64 24.95 0.24 -14.99
C TRP A 64 25.74 0.25 -13.66
N LEU A 65 27.06 0.44 -13.71
CA LEU A 65 27.89 0.52 -12.51
C LEU A 65 27.52 1.72 -11.62
N GLY A 66 27.17 2.86 -12.22
CA GLY A 66 26.63 4.02 -11.49
C GLY A 66 25.32 3.69 -10.77
N PHE A 67 24.40 2.97 -11.43
CA PHE A 67 23.18 2.49 -10.80
C PHE A 67 23.46 1.52 -9.64
N VAL A 68 24.38 0.57 -9.81
CA VAL A 68 24.77 -0.37 -8.75
C VAL A 68 25.34 0.40 -7.54
N ALA A 69 26.20 1.39 -7.76
CA ALA A 69 26.75 2.23 -6.69
C ALA A 69 25.68 3.06 -5.97
N PHE A 70 24.64 3.50 -6.69
CA PHE A 70 23.46 4.13 -6.09
C PHE A 70 22.65 3.15 -5.23
N MET A 71 22.43 1.93 -5.71
CA MET A 71 21.68 0.91 -4.97
C MET A 71 22.39 0.44 -3.69
N GLN A 72 23.72 0.56 -3.63
CA GLN A 72 24.53 0.24 -2.44
C GLN A 72 24.49 1.32 -1.35
N GLN A 73 23.92 2.50 -1.62
CA GLN A 73 23.80 3.55 -0.60
C GLN A 73 22.90 3.08 0.54
N GLY A 74 23.36 3.24 1.79
CA GLY A 74 22.66 2.67 2.96
C GLY A 74 21.20 3.12 3.11
N TRP A 75 20.88 4.36 2.73
CA TRP A 75 19.50 4.86 2.75
C TRP A 75 18.63 4.24 1.64
N VAL A 76 19.21 3.93 0.47
CA VAL A 76 18.51 3.23 -0.62
C VAL A 76 18.19 1.80 -0.20
N ILE A 77 19.14 1.11 0.44
CA ILE A 77 18.91 -0.22 1.01
C ILE A 77 17.78 -0.17 2.04
N ALA A 78 17.78 0.82 2.94
CA ALA A 78 16.73 0.99 3.94
C ALA A 78 15.34 1.22 3.30
N LEU A 79 15.26 2.04 2.25
CA LEU A 79 13.99 2.26 1.53
C LEU A 79 13.54 1.02 0.76
N ASN A 80 14.45 0.24 0.17
CA ASN A 80 14.11 -1.02 -0.48
C ASN A 80 13.63 -2.07 0.54
N LEU A 81 14.25 -2.13 1.72
CA LEU A 81 13.77 -2.98 2.81
C LEU A 81 12.39 -2.54 3.30
N LEU A 82 12.15 -1.23 3.41
CA LEU A 82 10.84 -0.69 3.71
C LEU A 82 9.82 -1.06 2.62
N ALA A 83 10.20 -0.99 1.34
CA ALA A 83 9.36 -1.42 0.22
C ALA A 83 9.03 -2.91 0.29
N PHE A 84 9.98 -3.75 0.70
CA PHE A 84 9.75 -5.17 0.93
C PHE A 84 8.76 -5.43 2.07
N VAL A 85 8.93 -4.78 3.22
CA VAL A 85 7.96 -4.92 4.34
C VAL A 85 6.58 -4.36 3.95
N ALA A 86 6.55 -3.23 3.23
CA ALA A 86 5.32 -2.63 2.75
C ALA A 86 4.60 -3.53 1.74
N SER A 87 5.31 -4.23 0.86
CA SER A 87 4.71 -5.17 -0.09
C SER A 87 4.09 -6.39 0.61
N LEU A 88 4.74 -6.91 1.66
CA LEU A 88 4.18 -8.00 2.48
C LEU A 88 2.91 -7.55 3.22
N PHE A 89 2.92 -6.34 3.79
CA PHE A 89 1.74 -5.78 4.43
C PHE A 89 0.61 -5.54 3.42
N HIS A 90 0.93 -4.99 2.25
CA HIS A 90 -0.01 -4.80 1.15
C HIS A 90 -0.64 -6.14 0.74
N ALA A 91 0.18 -7.17 0.46
CA ALA A 91 -0.26 -8.50 0.08
C ALA A 91 -1.21 -9.11 1.13
N LYS A 92 -0.86 -9.02 2.42
CA LYS A 92 -1.72 -9.49 3.52
C LYS A 92 -3.11 -8.85 3.44
N THR A 93 -3.17 -7.52 3.38
CA THR A 93 -4.46 -6.80 3.37
C THR A 93 -5.26 -7.10 2.10
N PHE A 94 -4.60 -7.27 0.96
CA PHE A 94 -5.23 -7.64 -0.29
C PHE A 94 -5.84 -9.04 -0.22
N PHE A 95 -5.10 -10.03 0.31
CA PHE A 95 -5.59 -11.40 0.47
C PHE A 95 -6.76 -11.47 1.45
N GLU A 96 -6.78 -10.68 2.51
CA GLU A 96 -7.91 -10.61 3.46
C GLU A 96 -9.17 -9.94 2.85
N LEU A 97 -8.98 -9.01 1.91
CA LEU A 97 -10.08 -8.32 1.21
C LEU A 97 -10.65 -9.15 0.06
N PHE A 98 -9.83 -9.96 -0.60
CA PHE A 98 -10.21 -10.69 -1.81
C PHE A 98 -11.42 -11.63 -1.63
N PRO A 99 -11.52 -12.46 -0.57
CA PRO A 99 -12.70 -13.30 -0.33
C PRO A 99 -13.99 -12.50 -0.09
N ARG A 100 -13.90 -11.23 0.32
CA ARG A 100 -15.08 -10.38 0.58
C ARG A 100 -15.71 -9.87 -0.71
N VAL A 101 -14.89 -9.61 -1.73
CA VAL A 101 -15.36 -9.17 -3.06
C VAL A 101 -15.74 -10.35 -3.95
N MET A 102 -15.10 -11.50 -3.76
CA MET A 102 -15.30 -12.69 -4.58
C MET A 102 -15.37 -13.95 -3.71
N PRO A 103 -16.54 -14.26 -3.09
CA PRO A 103 -16.67 -15.38 -2.16
C PRO A 103 -16.87 -16.72 -2.89
N LEU A 104 -15.84 -17.22 -3.57
CA LEU A 104 -15.89 -18.48 -4.33
C LEU A 104 -15.62 -19.72 -3.47
N ALA A 105 -14.93 -19.57 -2.36
CA ALA A 105 -14.54 -20.64 -1.45
C ALA A 105 -14.41 -20.11 -0.02
N PRO A 106 -14.25 -20.97 1.00
CA PRO A 106 -13.96 -20.52 2.36
C PRO A 106 -12.76 -19.57 2.39
N ALA A 107 -12.93 -18.41 3.04
CA ALA A 107 -11.92 -17.34 3.03
C ALA A 107 -10.52 -17.83 3.47
N ALA A 108 -10.46 -18.73 4.45
CA ALA A 108 -9.21 -19.33 4.92
C ALA A 108 -8.46 -20.11 3.81
N LEU A 109 -9.19 -20.88 2.99
CA LEU A 109 -8.58 -21.64 1.88
C LEU A 109 -8.07 -20.71 0.78
N MET A 110 -8.81 -19.65 0.47
CA MET A 110 -8.39 -18.66 -0.52
C MET A 110 -7.11 -17.92 -0.09
N ILE A 111 -7.08 -17.44 1.16
CA ILE A 111 -5.91 -16.76 1.73
C ILE A 111 -4.70 -17.70 1.78
N ALA A 112 -4.89 -18.95 2.23
CA ALA A 112 -3.82 -19.93 2.27
C ALA A 112 -3.29 -20.25 0.87
N GLY A 113 -4.17 -20.41 -0.12
CA GLY A 113 -3.79 -20.63 -1.51
C GLY A 113 -2.96 -19.47 -2.09
N GLN A 114 -3.32 -18.22 -1.80
CA GLN A 114 -2.58 -17.04 -2.23
C GLN A 114 -1.18 -16.97 -1.61
N TRP A 115 -1.04 -17.28 -0.32
CA TRP A 115 0.27 -17.36 0.34
C TRP A 115 1.12 -18.51 -0.19
N LEU A 116 0.52 -19.69 -0.40
CA LEU A 116 1.22 -20.85 -0.98
C LEU A 116 1.73 -20.54 -2.38
N ALA A 117 0.91 -19.90 -3.23
CA ALA A 117 1.33 -19.47 -4.56
C ALA A 117 2.50 -18.46 -4.49
N THR A 118 2.42 -17.48 -3.59
CA THR A 118 3.48 -16.48 -3.38
C THR A 118 4.78 -17.14 -2.94
N LEU A 119 4.73 -18.04 -1.96
CA LEU A 119 5.90 -18.80 -1.49
C LEU A 119 6.45 -19.73 -2.58
N GLY A 120 5.58 -20.34 -3.38
CA GLY A 120 5.98 -21.17 -4.51
C GLY A 120 6.79 -20.37 -5.54
N VAL A 121 6.28 -19.20 -5.96
CA VAL A 121 7.01 -18.31 -6.88
C VAL A 121 8.32 -17.84 -6.27
N ALA A 122 8.33 -17.41 -5.00
CA ALA A 122 9.54 -16.99 -4.32
C ALA A 122 10.59 -18.11 -4.25
N THR A 123 10.17 -19.35 -3.98
CA THR A 123 11.05 -20.53 -3.94
C THR A 123 11.63 -20.83 -5.31
N VAL A 124 10.81 -20.81 -6.36
CA VAL A 124 11.26 -21.05 -7.75
C VAL A 124 12.29 -19.99 -8.15
N LEU A 125 12.02 -18.70 -7.89
CA LEU A 125 12.96 -17.62 -8.20
C LEU A 125 14.27 -17.77 -7.41
N PHE A 126 14.20 -18.11 -6.12
CA PHE A 126 15.38 -18.35 -5.30
C PHE A 126 16.23 -19.50 -5.84
N LEU A 127 15.61 -20.61 -6.26
CA LEU A 127 16.31 -21.73 -6.86
C LEU A 127 16.92 -21.37 -8.22
N MET A 128 16.20 -20.63 -9.06
CA MET A 128 16.70 -20.20 -10.38
C MET A 128 17.89 -19.25 -10.27
N LEU A 129 17.86 -18.31 -9.32
CA LEU A 129 18.91 -17.30 -9.14
C LEU A 129 20.07 -17.81 -8.28
N GLY A 130 19.82 -18.73 -7.35
CA GLY A 130 20.83 -19.32 -6.47
C GLY A 130 21.54 -20.55 -7.03
N ALA A 131 21.05 -21.14 -8.11
CA ALA A 131 21.69 -22.25 -8.83
C ALA A 131 22.64 -21.80 -9.95
N GLY A 132 22.93 -20.49 -10.06
CA GLY A 132 23.84 -19.87 -11.03
C GLY A 132 25.21 -19.53 -10.45
#